data_AF-A0A1M7IUR6-F1
#
_entry.id   AF-A0A1M7IUR6-F1
#
_cell.length_a   1.000
_cell.length_b   1.000
_cell.length_c   1.000
_cell.angle_alpha   90.00
_cell.angle_beta   90.00
_cell.angle_gamma   90.00
#
_symmetry.space_group_name_H-M   'P 1'
#
loop_
_entity.id
_entity.type
_entity.pdbx_description
1 polymer ?
#
loop_
_entity_poly.entity_id
_entity_poly.type
_entity_poly.pdbx_seq_one_letter_code
_entity_poly.pdbx_strand_id
1 'polypeptide(L)'
;MSLLPGEKPQYAETHFKFRLPWSLLYRPWPEIIVDAPFQFIPGAEPTLWIVARDAHRFPTLIEKMDVEISSKDLADEASLSGVASLSDAKSLAVANFVPARNIDLNIRATEQFGFFPVNLGTLPAGNYDIRCKVTARRIDTSTNGTTDKVRTFVRWNLPGLKPAPLKIQVLAQDPPKAPGFIAGEMHCHTRYSCDHVEYGASPAVLQQAAKAIGLDFVSCTDHAYDFAFSEEDYTKEAPSPAPRFQALRDEIASLPSGEGMPLLLAGEEVSAGNSKGENVHMLALAPDGYLPGLGDCGRYWLDNKPTMKIPQLLQATGAHCFAAHPFQQMGLLEKFIFRRGYWSHKDLNLDAAHKIRGLQFWNGIRDEGFKLGREFWIEELGKGNFLLPIGGNDAHGDLNDTTSVATPLCTLRHTRDHIFGKVRTVVRHPRHTAVEHSETCVSTNHLVDSLAPTGLRSDDGTVITQENINEAFAGDNCYVTDGPALWWERADIHGSKGIIFHARNTNDFGGAFRYIRIFGRRYTTGGKLAKQEELCIESLVAAPASSDIEIHFDNFAYLRAECESATGKFAMTSAAKAL
;
A
#
# COMPACT_ATOMS: atom_id res chain seq x y z
N MET A 1 -0.45 -40.75 5.29
CA MET A 1 -0.15 -41.17 3.90
C MET A 1 -1.34 -41.95 3.40
N SER A 2 -1.97 -41.50 2.32
CA SER A 2 -2.95 -42.25 1.53
C SER A 2 -2.57 -42.05 0.06
N LEU A 3 -2.51 -43.14 -0.71
CA LEU A 3 -2.17 -43.19 -2.14
C LEU A 3 -3.43 -43.23 -3.02
N LEU A 4 -4.61 -42.90 -2.47
CA LEU A 4 -5.88 -42.95 -3.20
C LEU A 4 -6.22 -41.60 -3.89
N PRO A 5 -6.70 -41.61 -5.14
CA PRO A 5 -7.22 -40.42 -5.80
C PRO A 5 -8.55 -40.01 -5.15
N GLY A 6 -8.57 -38.85 -4.49
CA GLY A 6 -9.78 -38.32 -3.86
C GLY A 6 -9.54 -37.35 -2.71
N GLU A 7 -8.35 -37.36 -2.09
CA GLU A 7 -7.99 -36.35 -1.10
C GLU A 7 -7.58 -35.05 -1.79
N LYS A 8 -8.24 -33.96 -1.41
CA LYS A 8 -7.96 -32.61 -1.92
C LYS A 8 -6.67 -32.08 -1.27
N PRO A 9 -5.74 -31.49 -2.05
CA PRO A 9 -4.51 -30.91 -1.52
C PRO A 9 -4.81 -29.70 -0.61
N GLN A 10 -4.00 -29.51 0.44
CA GLN A 10 -4.16 -28.41 1.42
C GLN A 10 -2.86 -27.62 1.64
N TYR A 11 -3.01 -26.29 1.63
CA TYR A 11 -2.35 -25.25 2.46
C TYR A 11 -0.90 -24.76 2.18
N ALA A 12 -0.60 -23.51 2.58
CA ALA A 12 0.36 -22.48 2.09
C ALA A 12 1.70 -22.95 1.51
N GLU A 13 2.30 -22.26 0.54
CA GLU A 13 3.44 -22.78 -0.24
C GLU A 13 4.63 -23.31 0.59
N THR A 14 4.96 -22.73 1.76
CA THR A 14 6.03 -23.29 2.63
C THR A 14 5.60 -24.51 3.45
N HIS A 15 4.32 -24.84 3.50
CA HIS A 15 3.76 -26.07 4.07
C HIS A 15 3.04 -26.95 3.04
N PHE A 16 2.96 -26.48 1.80
CA PHE A 16 2.29 -27.14 0.70
C PHE A 16 3.12 -28.32 0.24
N LYS A 17 2.43 -29.43 0.07
CA LYS A 17 2.96 -30.62 -0.59
C LYS A 17 2.03 -30.91 -1.75
N PHE A 18 2.52 -30.75 -2.98
CA PHE A 18 1.81 -31.27 -4.16
C PHE A 18 1.56 -32.78 -4.00
N ARG A 19 0.84 -33.38 -4.95
CA ARG A 19 0.82 -34.85 -5.14
C ARG A 19 2.21 -35.48 -5.33
N LEU A 20 3.26 -34.67 -5.44
CA LEU A 20 4.66 -35.07 -5.40
C LEU A 20 5.16 -34.99 -3.95
N PRO A 21 5.88 -36.00 -3.43
CA PRO A 21 6.22 -36.09 -2.00
C PRO A 21 7.27 -35.08 -1.51
N TRP A 22 7.61 -34.05 -2.29
CA TRP A 22 8.69 -33.11 -2.00
C TRP A 22 8.31 -31.66 -2.34
N SER A 23 8.40 -30.78 -1.35
CA SER A 23 8.53 -29.32 -1.50
C SER A 23 9.82 -28.92 -0.80
N LEU A 24 10.71 -28.20 -1.49
CA LEU A 24 11.96 -27.71 -0.89
C LEU A 24 11.70 -26.63 0.17
N LEU A 25 10.49 -26.06 0.11
CA LEU A 25 10.03 -25.04 1.02
C LEU A 25 9.42 -25.62 2.32
N TYR A 26 9.02 -26.90 2.33
CA TYR A 26 8.39 -27.54 3.50
C TYR A 26 9.21 -27.43 4.79
N ARG A 27 8.62 -26.88 5.87
CA ARG A 27 9.23 -26.89 7.22
C ARG A 27 8.24 -27.38 8.30
N PRO A 28 8.63 -28.26 9.24
CA PRO A 28 7.74 -28.78 10.29
C PRO A 28 7.66 -27.86 11.51
N TRP A 29 7.47 -26.56 11.26
CA TRP A 29 7.37 -25.45 12.22
C TRP A 29 6.36 -24.44 11.67
N PRO A 30 5.66 -23.66 12.51
CA PRO A 30 4.86 -22.55 12.00
C PRO A 30 5.79 -21.57 11.30
N GLU A 31 5.31 -20.84 10.32
CA GLU A 31 6.10 -19.71 9.82
C GLU A 31 6.18 -18.67 10.92
N ILE A 32 7.40 -18.27 11.29
CA ILE A 32 7.64 -17.22 12.27
C ILE A 32 8.44 -16.16 11.55
N ILE A 33 7.90 -14.95 11.48
CA ILE A 33 8.49 -13.79 10.80
C ILE A 33 8.46 -12.61 11.77
N VAL A 34 9.50 -11.80 11.79
CA VAL A 34 9.52 -10.51 12.46
C VAL A 34 9.50 -9.43 11.39
N ASP A 35 8.48 -8.56 11.47
CA ASP A 35 8.30 -7.45 10.54
C ASP A 35 7.99 -6.13 11.27
N ALA A 36 8.07 -5.01 10.56
CA ALA A 36 7.77 -3.68 11.12
C ALA A 36 7.52 -2.66 10.02
N PRO A 37 6.69 -1.62 10.24
CA PRO A 37 6.62 -0.48 9.34
C PRO A 37 8.00 0.05 8.95
N PHE A 38 8.21 0.34 7.67
CA PHE A 38 9.48 0.88 7.18
C PHE A 38 9.80 2.30 7.68
N GLN A 39 8.80 3.00 8.21
CA GLN A 39 8.87 4.38 8.65
C GLN A 39 8.04 4.60 9.91
N PHE A 40 8.40 5.60 10.70
CA PHE A 40 7.63 6.08 11.85
C PHE A 40 7.61 7.61 11.84
N ILE A 41 6.43 8.21 11.96
CA ILE A 41 6.28 9.66 12.13
C ILE A 41 6.84 10.12 13.48
N PRO A 42 7.14 11.42 13.67
CA PRO A 42 7.67 11.91 14.93
C PRO A 42 6.79 11.53 16.13
N GLY A 43 7.41 11.02 17.19
CA GLY A 43 6.73 10.62 18.42
C GLY A 43 5.99 9.27 18.36
N ALA A 44 5.86 8.63 17.19
CA ALA A 44 5.35 7.27 17.12
C ALA A 44 6.36 6.29 17.71
N GLU A 45 5.91 5.35 18.54
CA GLU A 45 6.77 4.30 19.09
C GLU A 45 6.99 3.17 18.06
N PRO A 46 8.24 2.90 17.65
CA PRO A 46 8.51 1.79 16.76
C PRO A 46 8.05 0.45 17.33
N THR A 47 7.22 -0.25 16.57
CA THR A 47 6.61 -1.53 16.95
C THR A 47 7.03 -2.60 15.96
N LEU A 48 7.56 -3.71 16.49
CA LEU A 48 7.80 -4.93 15.71
C LEU A 48 6.59 -5.86 15.84
N TRP A 49 6.34 -6.66 14.82
CA TRP A 49 5.33 -7.70 14.82
C TRP A 49 5.99 -9.05 14.67
N ILE A 50 5.75 -9.95 15.63
CA ILE A 50 6.01 -11.37 15.43
C ILE A 50 4.75 -11.94 14.77
N VAL A 51 4.91 -12.35 13.51
CA VAL A 51 3.88 -13.01 12.73
C VAL A 51 4.08 -14.51 12.85
N ALA A 52 3.06 -15.22 13.33
CA ALA A 52 3.04 -16.68 13.40
C ALA A 52 1.95 -17.23 12.48
N ARG A 53 2.33 -18.05 11.50
CA ARG A 53 1.39 -18.71 10.57
C ARG A 53 1.45 -20.22 10.75
N ASP A 54 0.32 -20.88 10.54
CA ASP A 54 0.19 -22.33 10.68
C ASP A 54 0.45 -22.87 12.08
N ALA A 55 0.31 -22.01 13.10
CA ALA A 55 0.55 -22.42 14.49
C ALA A 55 -0.51 -23.41 15.00
N HIS A 56 -1.71 -23.44 14.42
CA HIS A 56 -2.70 -24.51 14.63
C HIS A 56 -2.20 -25.91 14.24
N ARG A 57 -1.30 -26.02 13.25
CA ARG A 57 -0.71 -27.30 12.78
C ARG A 57 0.62 -27.60 13.46
N PHE A 58 1.37 -26.54 13.78
CA PHE A 58 2.63 -26.63 14.48
C PHE A 58 2.62 -25.78 15.76
N PRO A 59 1.81 -26.13 16.77
CA PRO A 59 1.70 -25.35 18.01
C PRO A 59 3.06 -25.07 18.63
N THR A 60 3.30 -23.82 18.97
CA THR A 60 4.62 -23.34 19.40
C THR A 60 4.49 -22.28 20.49
N LEU A 61 5.33 -22.38 21.53
CA LEU A 61 5.56 -21.35 22.53
C LEU A 61 6.71 -20.47 22.05
N ILE A 62 6.46 -19.19 21.81
CA ILE A 62 7.50 -18.19 21.50
C ILE A 62 7.98 -17.67 22.84
N GLU A 63 9.17 -18.12 23.25
CA GLU A 63 9.70 -17.91 24.60
C GLU A 63 10.26 -16.50 24.76
N LYS A 64 11.12 -16.09 23.82
CA LYS A 64 11.84 -14.83 23.90
C LYS A 64 12.24 -14.27 22.53
N MET A 65 12.57 -12.99 22.53
CA MET A 65 13.12 -12.26 21.40
C MET A 65 14.36 -11.45 21.80
N ASP A 66 15.43 -11.57 21.02
CA ASP A 66 16.61 -10.72 21.13
C ASP A 66 16.56 -9.66 20.01
N VAL A 67 16.68 -8.39 20.35
CA VAL A 67 16.66 -7.26 19.41
C VAL A 67 17.95 -6.47 19.52
N GLU A 68 18.63 -6.27 18.40
CA GLU A 68 19.82 -5.42 18.24
C GLU A 68 19.49 -4.30 17.25
N ILE A 69 19.73 -3.05 17.66
CA ILE A 69 19.41 -1.86 16.86
C ILE A 69 20.70 -1.10 16.60
N SER A 70 21.00 -0.82 15.33
CA SER A 70 22.14 -0.01 14.91
C SER A 70 21.69 1.21 14.12
N SER A 71 22.10 2.41 14.55
CA SER A 71 21.86 3.66 13.81
C SER A 71 22.85 3.79 12.64
N LYS A 72 22.35 4.19 11.46
CA LYS A 72 23.18 4.49 10.28
C LYS A 72 23.71 5.92 10.30
N ASP A 73 22.90 6.87 10.74
CA ASP A 73 23.27 8.29 10.66
C ASP A 73 24.43 8.61 11.60
N LEU A 74 24.50 7.96 12.78
CA LEU A 74 25.63 8.09 13.70
C LEU A 74 26.91 7.36 13.21
N ALA A 75 26.78 6.40 12.30
CA ALA A 75 27.93 5.73 11.68
C ALA A 75 28.58 6.60 10.59
N ASP A 76 27.80 7.42 9.89
CA ASP A 76 28.30 8.32 8.85
C ASP A 76 28.96 9.58 9.46
N GLU A 77 28.42 10.16 10.55
CA GLU A 77 29.10 11.25 11.27
C GLU A 77 30.44 10.82 11.91
N ALA A 78 30.53 9.55 12.35
CA ALA A 78 31.79 8.94 12.80
C ALA A 78 32.85 8.87 11.69
N SER A 79 32.41 8.63 10.46
CA SER A 79 33.30 8.49 9.31
C SER A 79 33.83 9.84 8.81
N LEU A 80 33.03 10.90 8.93
CA LEU A 80 33.36 12.26 8.51
C LEU A 80 34.20 13.03 9.54
N SER A 81 34.13 12.67 10.83
CA SER A 81 34.85 13.37 11.91
C SER A 81 36.31 12.94 12.08
N GLY A 82 36.86 12.08 11.20
CA GLY A 82 38.30 11.77 11.18
C GLY A 82 38.81 11.24 12.52
N VAL A 83 38.21 10.16 13.01
CA VAL A 83 38.51 9.59 14.33
C VAL A 83 39.97 9.12 14.40
N ALA A 84 40.79 9.86 15.15
CA ALA A 84 42.24 9.73 15.19
C ALA A 84 42.77 8.62 16.13
N SER A 85 41.91 7.85 16.82
CA SER A 85 42.36 6.76 17.70
C SER A 85 41.40 5.55 17.77
N LEU A 86 41.97 4.36 17.99
CA LEU A 86 41.25 3.09 18.21
C LEU A 86 40.35 3.10 19.45
N SER A 87 40.62 3.95 20.45
CA SER A 87 39.77 4.12 21.63
C SER A 87 38.51 4.96 21.33
N ASP A 88 38.63 5.97 20.48
CA ASP A 88 37.50 6.82 20.09
C ASP A 88 36.56 6.07 19.13
N ALA A 89 37.11 5.22 18.26
CA ALA A 89 36.33 4.33 17.40
C ALA A 89 35.50 3.30 18.21
N LYS A 90 36.05 2.77 19.32
CA LYS A 90 35.29 1.91 20.25
C LYS A 90 34.23 2.69 21.01
N SER A 91 34.48 3.96 21.33
CA SER A 91 33.54 4.82 22.04
C SER A 91 32.35 5.22 21.17
N LEU A 92 32.58 5.56 19.89
CA LEU A 92 31.51 5.80 18.91
C LEU A 92 30.78 4.51 18.51
N ALA A 93 31.48 3.39 18.37
CA ALA A 93 30.83 2.09 18.16
C ALA A 93 29.92 1.68 19.34
N VAL A 94 30.15 2.20 20.56
CA VAL A 94 29.23 2.02 21.69
C VAL A 94 28.09 3.03 21.66
N ALA A 95 28.30 4.25 21.14
CA ALA A 95 27.24 5.25 20.93
C ALA A 95 26.25 4.88 19.80
N ASN A 96 26.70 4.10 18.82
CA ASN A 96 25.90 3.72 17.63
C ASN A 96 24.95 2.52 17.86
N PHE A 97 25.02 1.89 19.04
CA PHE A 97 24.22 0.72 19.39
C PHE A 97 23.30 1.06 20.56
N VAL A 98 21.99 0.96 20.30
CA VAL A 98 21.04 0.86 21.41
C VAL A 98 21.24 -0.53 22.02
N PRO A 99 21.35 -0.66 23.37
CA PRO A 99 21.63 -1.94 24.01
C PRO A 99 20.70 -3.04 23.51
N ALA A 100 21.28 -4.23 23.25
CA ALA A 100 20.50 -5.38 22.84
C ALA A 100 19.42 -5.67 23.89
N ARG A 101 18.17 -5.79 23.44
CA ARG A 101 17.03 -6.07 24.31
C ARG A 101 16.72 -7.55 24.26
N ASN A 102 16.79 -8.19 25.42
CA ASN A 102 16.27 -9.54 25.61
C ASN A 102 14.85 -9.39 26.19
N ILE A 103 13.85 -9.87 25.46
CA ILE A 103 12.44 -9.70 25.77
C ILE A 103 11.85 -11.09 25.98
N ASP A 104 11.39 -11.37 27.20
CA ASP A 104 10.61 -12.56 27.50
C ASP A 104 9.17 -12.36 27.04
N LEU A 105 8.67 -13.29 26.23
CA LEU A 105 7.38 -13.16 25.54
C LEU A 105 6.34 -14.16 26.07
N ASN A 106 6.74 -15.42 26.26
CA ASN A 106 5.85 -16.51 26.67
C ASN A 106 4.53 -16.59 25.86
N ILE A 107 4.60 -16.31 24.55
CA ILE A 107 3.43 -16.29 23.67
C ILE A 107 3.11 -17.71 23.22
N ARG A 108 1.88 -18.17 23.49
CA ARG A 108 1.40 -19.47 22.98
C ARG A 108 0.74 -19.27 21.62
N ALA A 109 1.45 -19.59 20.54
CA ALA A 109 0.92 -19.54 19.19
C ALA A 109 0.25 -20.88 18.84
N THR A 110 -1.08 -20.86 18.75
CA THR A 110 -1.93 -22.03 18.44
C THR A 110 -2.94 -21.77 17.33
N GLU A 111 -3.07 -20.53 16.87
CA GLU A 111 -4.04 -20.17 15.83
C GLU A 111 -3.46 -20.35 14.42
N GLN A 112 -4.32 -20.29 13.41
CA GLN A 112 -3.88 -20.32 12.02
C GLN A 112 -3.00 -19.12 11.67
N PHE A 113 -3.32 -17.95 12.24
CA PHE A 113 -2.59 -16.73 12.00
C PHE A 113 -2.62 -15.83 13.25
N GLY A 114 -1.46 -15.34 13.66
CA GLY A 114 -1.32 -14.49 14.85
C GLY A 114 -0.29 -13.39 14.65
N PHE A 115 -0.60 -12.21 15.18
CA PHE A 115 0.28 -11.04 15.20
C PHE A 115 0.52 -10.60 16.64
N PHE A 116 1.79 -10.58 17.04
CA PHE A 116 2.15 -10.24 18.42
C PHE A 116 3.06 -9.01 18.41
N PRO A 117 2.62 -7.88 18.97
CA PRO A 117 3.39 -6.64 18.97
C PRO A 117 4.53 -6.71 19.98
N VAL A 118 5.68 -6.14 19.62
CA VAL A 118 6.85 -5.96 20.48
C VAL A 118 7.32 -4.52 20.33
N ASN A 119 7.05 -3.70 21.33
CA ASN A 119 7.37 -2.27 21.31
C ASN A 119 8.86 -2.05 21.58
N LEU A 120 9.49 -1.23 20.75
CA LEU A 120 10.89 -0.80 20.93
C LEU A 120 11.00 0.47 21.76
N GLY A 121 9.90 0.99 22.30
CA GLY A 121 9.88 2.29 22.99
C GLY A 121 10.29 3.40 22.04
N THR A 122 10.75 4.53 22.57
CA THR A 122 11.12 5.69 21.74
C THR A 122 12.50 5.52 21.10
N LEU A 123 12.60 5.85 19.81
CA LEU A 123 13.86 6.03 19.09
C LEU A 123 13.95 7.48 18.59
N PRO A 124 15.13 8.13 18.60
CA PRO A 124 15.27 9.44 18.00
C PRO A 124 15.10 9.36 16.47
N ALA A 125 14.87 10.51 15.84
CA ALA A 125 14.83 10.60 14.38
C ALA A 125 16.13 10.05 13.77
N GLY A 126 15.99 9.28 12.69
CA GLY A 126 17.11 8.71 11.94
C GLY A 126 16.80 7.35 11.32
N ASN A 127 17.81 6.79 10.66
CA ASN A 127 17.76 5.52 9.97
C ASN A 127 18.38 4.40 10.81
N TYR A 128 17.68 3.27 10.93
CA TYR A 128 18.12 2.13 11.74
C TYR A 128 18.05 0.81 10.97
N ASP A 129 19.03 -0.05 11.25
CA ASP A 129 18.95 -1.48 10.97
C ASP A 129 18.62 -2.23 12.26
N ILE A 130 17.61 -3.10 12.22
CA ILE A 130 17.16 -3.90 13.36
C ILE A 130 17.37 -5.39 13.06
N ARG A 131 18.16 -6.06 13.90
CA ARG A 131 18.37 -7.50 13.85
C ARG A 131 17.59 -8.17 14.99
N CYS A 132 16.80 -9.17 14.62
CA CYS A 132 15.94 -9.88 15.55
C CYS A 132 16.29 -11.37 15.59
N LYS A 133 16.29 -11.96 16.78
CA LYS A 133 16.30 -13.42 16.95
C LYS A 133 15.10 -13.82 17.79
N VAL A 134 14.34 -14.81 17.35
CA VAL A 134 13.18 -15.33 18.06
C VAL A 134 13.48 -16.76 18.48
N THR A 135 13.41 -17.05 19.78
CA THR A 135 13.52 -18.41 20.31
C THR A 135 12.14 -18.96 20.58
N ALA A 136 11.86 -20.14 20.04
CA ALA A 136 10.57 -20.78 20.13
C ALA A 136 10.70 -22.29 20.40
N ARG A 137 9.73 -22.83 21.14
CA ARG A 137 9.66 -24.21 21.58
C ARG A 137 8.37 -24.86 21.10
N ARG A 138 8.46 -26.05 20.53
CA ARG A 138 7.27 -26.77 20.05
C ARG A 138 6.41 -27.24 21.23
N ILE A 139 5.10 -27.08 21.10
CA ILE A 139 4.10 -27.59 22.04
C ILE A 139 3.72 -29.02 21.64
N ASP A 140 3.59 -29.88 22.63
CA ASP A 140 3.04 -31.22 22.50
C ASP A 140 1.51 -31.13 22.57
N THR A 141 0.85 -31.46 21.46
CA THR A 141 -0.60 -31.41 21.36
C THR A 141 -1.31 -32.49 22.19
N SER A 142 -0.61 -33.58 22.54
CA SER A 142 -1.20 -34.68 23.31
C SER A 142 -1.29 -34.40 24.80
N THR A 143 -0.31 -33.67 25.34
CA THR A 143 -0.20 -33.34 26.77
C THR A 143 -0.52 -31.87 27.07
N ASN A 144 -0.72 -31.06 26.02
CA ASN A 144 -0.77 -29.60 26.09
C ASN A 144 0.47 -28.99 26.80
N GLY A 145 1.55 -29.77 26.94
CA GLY A 145 2.83 -29.38 27.51
C GLY A 145 3.81 -28.92 26.43
N THR A 146 5.02 -28.54 26.82
CA THR A 146 6.08 -28.19 25.87
C THR A 146 7.04 -29.35 25.63
N THR A 147 7.60 -29.44 24.44
CA THR A 147 8.64 -30.43 24.10
C THR A 147 10.06 -29.87 24.34
N ASP A 148 11.07 -30.73 24.32
CA ASP A 148 12.48 -30.31 24.31
C ASP A 148 12.95 -29.72 22.97
N LYS A 149 12.08 -29.66 21.96
CA LYS A 149 12.41 -29.11 20.64
C LYS A 149 12.34 -27.59 20.67
N VAL A 150 13.50 -26.96 20.89
CA VAL A 150 13.71 -25.51 20.83
C VAL A 150 14.44 -25.14 19.54
N ARG A 151 14.07 -24.01 18.94
CA ARG A 151 14.80 -23.40 17.82
C ARG A 151 14.89 -21.89 18.00
N THR A 152 15.97 -21.32 17.49
CA THR A 152 16.13 -19.88 17.34
C THR A 152 16.16 -19.53 15.85
N PHE A 153 15.35 -18.56 15.48
CA PHE A 153 15.21 -18.04 14.11
C PHE A 153 15.75 -16.62 14.05
N VAL A 154 16.51 -16.29 13.01
CA VAL A 154 17.01 -14.92 12.80
C VAL A 154 16.04 -14.24 11.86
N ARG A 155 15.25 -13.30 12.38
CA ARG A 155 14.13 -12.60 11.74
C ARG A 155 13.00 -13.49 11.22
N TRP A 156 13.30 -14.57 10.50
CA TRP A 156 12.32 -15.53 10.03
C TRP A 156 12.85 -16.96 9.94
N ASN A 157 11.96 -17.91 9.67
CA ASN A 157 12.30 -19.31 9.37
C ASN A 157 12.03 -19.72 7.90
N LEU A 158 11.88 -18.74 7.01
CA LEU A 158 11.65 -18.95 5.58
C LEU A 158 12.85 -19.66 4.90
N PRO A 159 12.60 -20.73 4.15
CA PRO A 159 13.61 -21.59 3.54
C PRO A 159 14.35 -20.91 2.37
N GLY A 160 15.67 -21.09 2.29
CA GLY A 160 16.48 -20.63 1.16
C GLY A 160 16.80 -19.12 1.16
N LEU A 161 16.10 -18.32 1.96
CA LEU A 161 16.38 -16.89 2.14
C LEU A 161 17.45 -16.66 3.20
N LYS A 162 18.32 -15.67 2.95
CA LYS A 162 19.27 -15.19 3.95
C LYS A 162 18.63 -14.05 4.75
N PRO A 163 18.54 -14.14 6.09
CA PRO A 163 18.03 -13.07 6.93
C PRO A 163 18.76 -11.74 6.71
N ALA A 164 18.00 -10.69 6.46
CA ALA A 164 18.46 -9.30 6.40
C ALA A 164 17.86 -8.50 7.57
N PRO A 165 18.56 -7.48 8.10
CA PRO A 165 17.96 -6.61 9.11
C PRO A 165 16.73 -5.89 8.55
N LEU A 166 15.75 -5.62 9.43
CA LEU A 166 14.68 -4.67 9.14
C LEU A 166 15.30 -3.28 9.00
N LYS A 167 14.81 -2.50 8.05
CA LYS A 167 15.23 -1.11 7.85
C LYS A 167 14.07 -0.21 8.23
N ILE A 168 14.27 0.63 9.24
CA ILE A 168 13.27 1.60 9.69
C ILE A 168 13.84 3.01 9.63
N GLN A 169 12.99 3.97 9.31
CA GLN A 169 13.28 5.39 9.42
C GLN A 169 12.34 6.02 10.44
N VAL A 170 12.87 6.64 11.48
CA VAL A 170 12.08 7.51 12.37
C VAL A 170 12.24 8.93 11.84
N LEU A 171 11.14 9.57 11.46
CA LEU A 171 11.19 10.89 10.85
C LEU A 171 11.42 11.99 11.90
N ALA A 172 12.12 13.04 11.50
CA ALA A 172 12.24 14.25 12.30
C ALA A 172 11.00 15.15 12.18
N GLN A 173 10.32 15.09 11.03
CA GLN A 173 9.10 15.85 10.73
C GLN A 173 8.03 14.93 10.14
N ASP A 174 6.76 15.29 10.29
CA ASP A 174 5.69 14.58 9.58
C ASP A 174 5.94 14.59 8.07
N PRO A 175 5.53 13.53 7.33
CA PRO A 175 5.58 13.54 5.89
C PRO A 175 4.86 14.77 5.33
N PRO A 176 5.46 15.50 4.38
CA PRO A 176 4.83 16.69 3.84
C PRO A 176 3.49 16.28 3.20
N LYS A 177 2.43 16.97 3.61
CA LYS A 177 1.06 16.79 3.12
C LYS A 177 0.44 18.17 2.91
N ALA A 178 -0.28 18.33 1.82
CA ALA A 178 -0.96 19.59 1.52
C ALA A 178 -2.06 19.87 2.58
N PRO A 179 -2.25 21.12 3.04
CA PRO A 179 -3.34 21.46 3.94
C PRO A 179 -4.70 21.09 3.34
N GLY A 180 -5.56 20.44 4.12
CA GLY A 180 -6.86 19.99 3.63
C GLY A 180 -6.82 18.81 2.65
N PHE A 181 -5.71 18.07 2.60
CA PHE A 181 -5.61 16.81 1.87
C PHE A 181 -5.47 15.62 2.82
N ILE A 182 -5.89 14.46 2.33
CA ILE A 182 -5.79 13.18 3.03
C ILE A 182 -4.98 12.19 2.19
N ALA A 183 -4.05 11.48 2.82
CA ALA A 183 -3.14 10.53 2.22
C ALA A 183 -3.52 9.10 2.58
N GLY A 184 -3.52 8.19 1.60
CA GLY A 184 -3.87 6.80 1.85
C GLY A 184 -3.11 5.78 1.02
N GLU A 185 -3.18 4.55 1.53
CA GLU A 185 -2.85 3.33 0.80
C GLU A 185 -4.07 2.93 -0.03
N MET A 186 -3.89 2.73 -1.34
CA MET A 186 -4.98 2.39 -2.26
C MET A 186 -5.03 0.92 -2.65
N HIS A 187 -3.96 0.17 -2.38
CA HIS A 187 -3.88 -1.23 -2.78
C HIS A 187 -3.05 -2.00 -1.75
N CYS A 188 -3.73 -2.77 -0.91
CA CYS A 188 -3.10 -3.68 0.04
C CYS A 188 -4.04 -4.83 0.38
N HIS A 189 -3.47 -5.92 0.86
CA HIS A 189 -4.17 -7.15 1.14
C HIS A 189 -4.17 -7.42 2.63
N THR A 190 -5.31 -7.89 3.12
CA THR A 190 -5.48 -8.33 4.49
C THR A 190 -5.38 -9.86 4.55
N ARG A 191 -5.56 -10.43 5.75
CA ARG A 191 -5.63 -11.89 5.93
C ARG A 191 -6.79 -12.56 5.16
N TYR A 192 -7.71 -11.79 4.59
CA TYR A 192 -8.82 -12.32 3.79
C TYR A 192 -8.38 -12.68 2.37
N SER A 193 -7.39 -11.97 1.81
CA SER A 193 -6.51 -12.48 0.76
C SER A 193 -5.64 -13.59 1.34
N CYS A 194 -5.92 -14.83 0.95
CA CYS A 194 -5.19 -15.98 1.43
C CYS A 194 -5.27 -17.11 0.39
N ASP A 195 -4.14 -17.33 -0.27
CA ASP A 195 -3.94 -18.46 -1.15
C ASP A 195 -2.58 -19.13 -0.93
N HIS A 196 -2.13 -19.93 -1.90
CA HIS A 196 -0.86 -20.65 -1.76
C HIS A 196 0.35 -19.71 -1.75
N VAL A 197 0.25 -18.58 -2.44
CA VAL A 197 1.33 -17.65 -2.77
C VAL A 197 1.22 -16.38 -1.95
N GLU A 198 0.00 -15.90 -1.73
CA GLU A 198 -0.31 -14.56 -1.22
C GLU A 198 -1.12 -14.62 0.09
N TYR A 199 -0.79 -13.73 1.01
CA TYR A 199 -1.44 -13.59 2.31
C TYR A 199 -1.22 -12.18 2.85
N GLY A 200 -2.24 -11.53 3.38
CA GLY A 200 -2.10 -10.18 3.93
C GLY A 200 -2.00 -10.11 5.46
N ALA A 201 -1.88 -8.88 5.99
CA ALA A 201 -1.88 -8.63 7.42
C ALA A 201 -3.31 -8.54 8.00
N SER A 202 -3.48 -8.63 9.33
CA SER A 202 -4.81 -8.32 9.90
C SER A 202 -5.17 -6.83 9.70
N PRO A 203 -6.44 -6.48 9.49
CA PRO A 203 -6.91 -5.09 9.47
C PRO A 203 -6.38 -4.24 10.64
N ALA A 204 -6.35 -4.80 11.86
CA ALA A 204 -5.82 -4.11 13.04
C ALA A 204 -4.33 -3.76 12.92
N VAL A 205 -3.52 -4.65 12.34
CA VAL A 205 -2.08 -4.42 12.10
C VAL A 205 -1.89 -3.36 11.01
N LEU A 206 -2.65 -3.42 9.92
CA LEU A 206 -2.59 -2.41 8.86
C LEU A 206 -3.00 -1.03 9.38
N GLN A 207 -4.02 -0.93 10.23
CA GLN A 207 -4.43 0.34 10.83
C GLN A 207 -3.32 0.93 11.72
N GLN A 208 -2.66 0.09 12.52
CA GLN A 208 -1.54 0.52 13.37
C GLN A 208 -0.32 0.91 12.54
N ALA A 209 0.00 0.15 11.49
CA ALA A 209 1.09 0.48 10.56
C ALA A 209 0.82 1.79 9.81
N ALA A 210 -0.42 1.99 9.36
CA ALA A 210 -0.86 3.21 8.68
C ALA A 210 -0.72 4.43 9.58
N LYS A 211 -1.11 4.30 10.86
CA LYS A 211 -0.92 5.35 11.86
C LYS A 211 0.56 5.67 12.05
N ALA A 212 1.39 4.63 12.19
CA ALA A 212 2.82 4.78 12.41
C ALA A 212 3.51 5.53 11.26
N ILE A 213 3.09 5.33 10.01
CA ILE A 213 3.71 5.98 8.84
C ILE A 213 3.02 7.29 8.41
N GLY A 214 1.95 7.70 9.10
CA GLY A 214 1.24 8.96 8.86
C GLY A 214 0.25 8.93 7.69
N LEU A 215 -0.46 7.82 7.50
CA LEU A 215 -1.61 7.75 6.59
C LEU A 215 -2.91 8.15 7.30
N ASP A 216 -3.84 8.69 6.54
CA ASP A 216 -5.18 9.05 6.99
C ASP A 216 -6.21 7.96 6.71
N PHE A 217 -6.00 7.16 5.66
CA PHE A 217 -6.87 6.04 5.31
C PHE A 217 -6.15 4.89 4.60
N VAL A 218 -6.81 3.74 4.54
CA VAL A 218 -6.32 2.51 3.89
C VAL A 218 -7.48 1.84 3.15
N SER A 219 -7.28 1.55 1.86
CA SER A 219 -8.16 0.68 1.08
C SER A 219 -7.62 -0.75 1.14
N CYS A 220 -8.31 -1.61 1.89
CA CYS A 220 -8.05 -3.05 1.99
C CYS A 220 -8.67 -3.74 0.77
N THR A 221 -7.91 -3.97 -0.29
CA THR A 221 -8.37 -4.48 -1.59
C THR A 221 -8.04 -5.96 -1.74
N ASP A 222 -8.58 -6.78 -0.84
CA ASP A 222 -8.39 -8.24 -0.91
C ASP A 222 -8.88 -8.80 -2.25
N HIS A 223 -8.25 -9.87 -2.73
CA HIS A 223 -8.63 -10.49 -3.99
C HIS A 223 -10.05 -11.02 -3.90
N ALA A 224 -10.90 -10.61 -4.84
CA ALA A 224 -12.29 -11.04 -4.88
C ALA A 224 -12.42 -12.57 -4.81
N TYR A 225 -11.53 -13.29 -5.50
CA TYR A 225 -11.60 -14.75 -5.52
C TYR A 225 -11.36 -15.41 -4.17
N ASP A 226 -10.61 -14.81 -3.24
CA ASP A 226 -10.30 -15.45 -1.95
C ASP A 226 -11.52 -15.46 -1.02
N PHE A 227 -12.48 -14.56 -1.22
CA PHE A 227 -13.77 -14.64 -0.55
C PHE A 227 -14.56 -15.89 -0.96
N ALA A 228 -14.34 -16.43 -2.17
CA ALA A 228 -15.05 -17.61 -2.65
C ALA A 228 -14.52 -18.95 -2.07
N PHE A 229 -13.49 -18.93 -1.22
CA PHE A 229 -12.91 -20.11 -0.58
C PHE A 229 -12.99 -20.06 0.94
N SER A 230 -12.97 -21.21 1.60
CA SER A 230 -13.09 -21.30 3.06
C SER A 230 -11.82 -20.85 3.79
N GLU A 231 -11.95 -20.37 5.04
CA GLU A 231 -10.81 -19.92 5.85
C GLU A 231 -9.90 -21.08 6.24
N GLU A 232 -10.54 -22.17 6.68
CA GLU A 232 -9.88 -23.35 7.22
C GLU A 232 -9.14 -24.12 6.12
N ASP A 233 -9.64 -24.04 4.89
CA ASP A 233 -9.07 -24.64 3.71
C ASP A 233 -9.35 -23.76 2.49
N TYR A 234 -8.44 -22.84 2.20
CA TYR A 234 -8.58 -21.89 1.09
C TYR A 234 -8.52 -22.57 -0.30
N THR A 235 -8.39 -23.90 -0.38
CA THR A 235 -8.54 -24.69 -1.62
C THR A 235 -9.96 -25.20 -1.84
N LYS A 236 -10.81 -25.10 -0.81
CA LYS A 236 -12.19 -25.56 -0.82
C LYS A 236 -13.11 -24.36 -0.95
N GLU A 237 -14.00 -24.41 -1.95
CA GLU A 237 -15.01 -23.37 -2.15
C GLU A 237 -15.87 -23.19 -0.89
N ALA A 238 -16.09 -21.93 -0.54
CA ALA A 238 -17.07 -21.55 0.46
C ALA A 238 -18.49 -21.69 -0.12
N PRO A 239 -19.53 -21.91 0.72
CA PRO A 239 -20.91 -21.93 0.25
C PRO A 239 -21.34 -20.61 -0.43
N SER A 240 -20.74 -19.49 -0.05
CA SER A 240 -20.94 -18.17 -0.62
C SER A 240 -19.75 -17.26 -0.25
N PRO A 241 -19.35 -16.31 -1.12
CA PRO A 241 -18.34 -15.32 -0.79
C PRO A 241 -18.82 -14.20 0.13
N ALA A 242 -20.12 -13.90 0.12
CA ALA A 242 -20.69 -12.75 0.82
C ALA A 242 -20.42 -12.75 2.36
N PRO A 243 -20.51 -13.89 3.09
CA PRO A 243 -20.21 -13.91 4.51
C PRO A 243 -18.76 -13.54 4.85
N ARG A 244 -17.78 -13.91 4.01
CA ARG A 244 -16.37 -13.58 4.25
C ARG A 244 -16.08 -12.11 3.95
N PHE A 245 -16.67 -11.56 2.88
CA PHE A 245 -16.58 -10.13 2.61
C PHE A 245 -17.25 -9.31 3.73
N GLN A 246 -18.41 -9.75 4.23
CA GLN A 246 -19.07 -9.14 5.38
C GLN A 246 -18.21 -9.23 6.65
N ALA A 247 -17.53 -10.36 6.89
CA ALA A 247 -16.63 -10.51 8.03
C ALA A 247 -15.45 -9.51 7.99
N LEU A 248 -14.88 -9.24 6.81
CA LEU A 248 -13.88 -8.16 6.65
C LEU A 248 -14.48 -6.79 7.03
N ARG A 249 -15.69 -6.48 6.57
CA ARG A 249 -16.39 -5.22 6.90
C ARG A 249 -16.66 -5.11 8.39
N ASP A 250 -17.14 -6.17 9.02
CA ASP A 250 -17.45 -6.21 10.45
C ASP A 250 -16.17 -6.07 11.28
N GLU A 251 -15.08 -6.73 10.87
CA GLU A 251 -13.78 -6.60 11.52
C GLU A 251 -13.28 -5.16 11.44
N ILE A 252 -13.29 -4.54 10.26
CA ILE A 252 -12.93 -3.12 10.07
C ILE A 252 -13.82 -2.20 10.92
N ALA A 253 -15.14 -2.42 10.94
CA ALA A 253 -16.08 -1.62 11.72
C ALA A 253 -15.86 -1.77 13.24
N SER A 254 -15.31 -2.90 13.69
CA SER A 254 -14.98 -3.15 15.10
C SER A 254 -13.66 -2.49 15.55
N LEU A 255 -12.84 -2.01 14.62
CA LEU A 255 -11.57 -1.38 14.94
C LEU A 255 -11.77 -0.04 15.66
N PRO A 256 -10.80 0.37 16.49
CA PRO A 256 -10.84 1.69 17.11
C PRO A 256 -11.02 2.80 16.06
N SER A 257 -12.07 3.58 16.25
CA SER A 257 -12.31 4.84 15.54
C SER A 257 -12.10 5.98 16.52
N GLY A 258 -11.27 6.96 16.16
CA GLY A 258 -10.88 8.01 17.11
C GLY A 258 -9.72 8.88 16.62
N GLU A 259 -9.28 9.79 17.49
CA GLU A 259 -8.26 10.79 17.19
C GLU A 259 -6.94 10.11 16.73
N GLY A 260 -6.50 10.44 15.52
CA GLY A 260 -5.27 9.91 14.94
C GLY A 260 -5.33 8.48 14.39
N MET A 261 -6.49 7.80 14.39
CA MET A 261 -6.60 6.42 13.84
C MET A 261 -7.07 6.41 12.38
N PRO A 262 -6.28 5.87 11.44
CA PRO A 262 -6.63 5.85 10.01
C PRO A 262 -7.97 5.14 9.74
N LEU A 263 -8.73 5.67 8.79
CA LEU A 263 -9.95 5.03 8.29
C LEU A 263 -9.59 3.82 7.43
N LEU A 264 -10.10 2.65 7.76
CA LEU A 264 -10.00 1.47 6.90
C LEU A 264 -11.27 1.32 6.06
N LEU A 265 -11.09 0.92 4.81
CA LEU A 265 -12.15 0.69 3.84
C LEU A 265 -12.03 -0.74 3.31
N ALA A 266 -13.11 -1.52 3.41
CA ALA A 266 -13.19 -2.87 2.85
C ALA A 266 -13.41 -2.80 1.34
N GLY A 267 -12.34 -2.78 0.55
CA GLY A 267 -12.36 -2.82 -0.91
C GLY A 267 -12.19 -4.24 -1.46
N GLU A 268 -12.06 -4.33 -2.79
CA GLU A 268 -11.77 -5.59 -3.49
C GLU A 268 -10.81 -5.33 -4.65
N GLU A 269 -9.86 -6.24 -4.88
CA GLU A 269 -9.17 -6.38 -6.16
C GLU A 269 -9.89 -7.47 -6.98
N VAL A 270 -10.62 -7.04 -8.00
CA VAL A 270 -11.47 -7.91 -8.81
C VAL A 270 -10.74 -8.33 -10.08
N SER A 271 -10.64 -9.64 -10.31
CA SER A 271 -10.20 -10.21 -11.58
C SER A 271 -11.28 -10.05 -12.65
N ALA A 272 -11.18 -8.96 -13.40
CA ALA A 272 -12.16 -8.50 -14.37
C ALA A 272 -11.80 -8.87 -15.81
N GLY A 273 -12.81 -9.12 -16.63
CA GLY A 273 -12.62 -9.38 -18.05
C GLY A 273 -12.44 -8.10 -18.86
N ASN A 274 -11.26 -7.94 -19.46
CA ASN A 274 -11.00 -6.87 -20.43
C ASN A 274 -11.74 -7.11 -21.76
N SER A 275 -11.63 -6.16 -22.68
CA SER A 275 -12.25 -6.18 -24.02
C SER A 275 -11.75 -7.31 -24.92
N LYS A 276 -10.66 -7.98 -24.56
CA LYS A 276 -10.12 -9.18 -25.22
C LYS A 276 -10.54 -10.48 -24.53
N GLY A 277 -11.26 -10.41 -23.41
CA GLY A 277 -11.66 -11.58 -22.61
C GLY A 277 -10.49 -12.18 -21.80
N GLU A 278 -9.47 -11.37 -21.53
CA GLU A 278 -8.36 -11.68 -20.63
C GLU A 278 -8.65 -11.12 -19.22
N ASN A 279 -8.05 -11.70 -18.19
CA ASN A 279 -8.14 -11.19 -16.82
C ASN A 279 -7.23 -9.97 -16.65
N VAL A 280 -7.79 -8.90 -16.13
CA VAL A 280 -7.06 -7.73 -15.62
C VAL A 280 -7.57 -7.44 -14.22
N HIS A 281 -6.77 -6.76 -13.41
CA HIS A 281 -7.15 -6.44 -12.04
C HIS A 281 -7.74 -5.04 -11.93
N MET A 282 -8.89 -4.95 -11.25
CA MET A 282 -9.63 -3.72 -11.04
C MET A 282 -9.87 -3.53 -9.54
N LEU A 283 -9.45 -2.38 -9.00
CA LEU A 283 -9.71 -2.04 -7.60
C LEU A 283 -11.10 -1.43 -7.48
N ALA A 284 -11.91 -1.93 -6.56
CA ALA A 284 -13.19 -1.33 -6.16
C ALA A 284 -13.07 -0.75 -4.74
N LEU A 285 -13.31 0.55 -4.61
CA LEU A 285 -13.17 1.27 -3.34
C LEU A 285 -14.45 1.16 -2.51
N ALA A 286 -14.41 0.33 -1.47
CA ALA A 286 -15.52 0.14 -0.53
C ALA A 286 -16.87 -0.19 -1.20
N PRO A 287 -16.97 -1.23 -2.05
CA PRO A 287 -18.24 -1.62 -2.66
C PRO A 287 -19.28 -2.04 -1.61
N ASP A 288 -20.56 -1.83 -1.92
CA ASP A 288 -21.66 -2.16 -1.01
C ASP A 288 -21.79 -3.66 -0.73
N GLY A 289 -21.23 -4.49 -1.62
CA GLY A 289 -21.18 -5.94 -1.51
C GLY A 289 -20.16 -6.54 -2.46
N TYR A 290 -19.92 -7.83 -2.28
CA TYR A 290 -18.95 -8.64 -3.02
C TYR A 290 -19.11 -8.55 -4.55
N LEU A 291 -17.99 -8.39 -5.25
CA LEU A 291 -17.90 -8.35 -6.71
C LEU A 291 -17.25 -9.62 -7.28
N PRO A 292 -17.95 -10.40 -8.13
CA PRO A 292 -17.40 -11.66 -8.66
C PRO A 292 -16.16 -11.49 -9.56
N GLY A 293 -15.05 -12.13 -9.17
CA GLY A 293 -13.81 -12.12 -9.96
C GLY A 293 -12.94 -13.35 -9.73
N LEU A 294 -13.33 -14.51 -10.26
CA LEU A 294 -12.64 -15.79 -10.05
C LEU A 294 -11.57 -16.12 -11.11
N GLY A 295 -11.44 -15.27 -12.13
CA GLY A 295 -10.84 -15.65 -13.40
C GLY A 295 -9.36 -16.07 -13.34
N ASP A 296 -8.55 -15.51 -12.46
CA ASP A 296 -7.13 -15.86 -12.32
C ASP A 296 -6.74 -16.41 -10.94
N CYS A 297 -7.70 -16.91 -10.16
CA CYS A 297 -7.49 -17.42 -8.80
C CYS A 297 -6.54 -18.64 -8.67
N GLY A 298 -6.09 -19.22 -9.79
CA GLY A 298 -5.19 -20.38 -9.84
C GLY A 298 -5.77 -21.71 -9.36
N ARG A 299 -7.02 -21.73 -8.85
CA ARG A 299 -7.65 -22.92 -8.25
C ARG A 299 -8.42 -23.79 -9.24
N TYR A 300 -8.79 -23.24 -10.40
CA TYR A 300 -9.51 -23.94 -11.48
C TYR A 300 -8.64 -24.34 -12.67
N TRP A 301 -7.33 -24.32 -12.46
CA TRP A 301 -6.34 -24.63 -13.48
C TRP A 301 -6.52 -23.79 -14.77
N LEU A 302 -6.77 -24.40 -15.92
CA LEU A 302 -6.98 -23.68 -17.20
C LEU A 302 -8.41 -23.16 -17.40
N ASP A 303 -9.34 -23.41 -16.47
CA ASP A 303 -10.65 -22.77 -16.47
C ASP A 303 -10.55 -21.38 -15.81
N ASN A 304 -9.87 -20.50 -16.53
CA ASN A 304 -9.39 -19.20 -16.07
C ASN A 304 -10.04 -18.04 -16.83
N LYS A 305 -11.29 -18.23 -17.26
CA LYS A 305 -12.04 -17.16 -17.94
C LYS A 305 -12.52 -16.13 -16.91
N PRO A 306 -12.53 -14.84 -17.26
CA PRO A 306 -13.12 -13.83 -16.38
C PRO A 306 -14.58 -14.16 -16.08
N THR A 307 -14.96 -14.07 -14.80
CA THR A 307 -16.33 -14.30 -14.34
C THR A 307 -17.28 -13.22 -14.87
N MET A 308 -16.84 -11.97 -14.81
CA MET A 308 -17.56 -10.80 -15.31
C MET A 308 -16.61 -9.88 -16.08
N LYS A 309 -17.14 -9.19 -17.08
CA LYS A 309 -16.41 -8.14 -17.80
C LYS A 309 -16.48 -6.82 -17.03
N ILE A 310 -15.51 -5.94 -17.25
CA ILE A 310 -15.45 -4.61 -16.61
C ILE A 310 -16.79 -3.85 -16.69
N PRO A 311 -17.49 -3.74 -17.86
CA PRO A 311 -18.75 -2.99 -17.92
C PRO A 311 -19.86 -3.59 -17.05
N GLN A 312 -19.85 -4.91 -16.82
CA GLN A 312 -20.83 -5.58 -15.98
C GLN A 312 -20.54 -5.33 -14.50
N LEU A 313 -19.25 -5.32 -14.11
CA LEU A 313 -18.83 -4.99 -12.75
C LEU A 313 -19.14 -3.53 -12.42
N LEU A 314 -18.86 -2.60 -13.34
CA LEU A 314 -19.23 -1.19 -13.20
C LEU A 314 -20.76 -0.98 -13.07
N GLN A 315 -21.58 -1.85 -13.64
CA GLN A 315 -23.03 -1.79 -13.43
C GLN A 315 -23.48 -2.38 -12.09
N ALA A 316 -22.65 -3.25 -11.50
CA ALA A 316 -22.97 -3.95 -10.26
C ALA A 316 -22.58 -3.16 -9.00
N THR A 317 -21.83 -2.06 -9.13
CA THR A 317 -21.39 -1.24 -8.00
C THR A 317 -21.51 0.26 -8.29
N GLY A 318 -21.75 1.04 -7.24
CA GLY A 318 -21.58 2.50 -7.26
C GLY A 318 -20.20 2.97 -6.81
N ALA A 319 -19.35 2.05 -6.32
CA ALA A 319 -18.01 2.36 -5.82
C ALA A 319 -17.08 2.86 -6.93
N HIS A 320 -16.18 3.78 -6.60
CA HIS A 320 -15.13 4.17 -7.54
C HIS A 320 -14.25 2.97 -7.89
N CYS A 321 -14.09 2.73 -9.19
CA CYS A 321 -13.26 1.67 -9.72
C CYS A 321 -11.99 2.22 -10.37
N PHE A 322 -10.86 1.55 -10.15
CA PHE A 322 -9.55 1.94 -10.69
C PHE A 322 -8.90 0.76 -11.43
N ALA A 323 -8.16 1.07 -12.50
CA ALA A 323 -7.35 0.05 -13.16
C ALA A 323 -6.11 -0.25 -12.31
N ALA A 324 -5.99 -1.47 -11.78
CA ALA A 324 -4.82 -1.88 -11.02
C ALA A 324 -3.66 -2.16 -11.99
N HIS A 325 -2.48 -1.63 -11.64
CA HIS A 325 -1.17 -1.91 -12.25
C HIS A 325 -1.21 -2.28 -13.76
N PRO A 326 -1.76 -1.40 -14.63
CA PRO A 326 -2.33 -1.77 -15.92
C PRO A 326 -1.37 -2.36 -16.97
N PHE A 327 -0.07 -2.16 -16.78
CA PHE A 327 1.01 -2.62 -17.65
C PHE A 327 2.14 -3.32 -16.85
N GLN A 328 1.83 -3.87 -15.67
CA GLN A 328 2.79 -4.66 -14.90
C GLN A 328 3.31 -5.81 -15.75
N GLN A 329 4.64 -5.98 -15.79
CA GLN A 329 5.24 -7.00 -16.64
C GLN A 329 4.95 -8.40 -16.10
N MET A 330 4.40 -9.26 -16.96
CA MET A 330 4.04 -10.64 -16.63
C MET A 330 4.86 -11.62 -17.46
N GLY A 331 5.21 -12.77 -16.85
CA GLY A 331 5.84 -13.86 -17.57
C GLY A 331 4.91 -14.49 -18.61
N LEU A 332 5.44 -15.03 -19.71
CA LEU A 332 4.62 -15.69 -20.74
C LEU A 332 3.80 -16.88 -20.19
N LEU A 333 4.39 -17.63 -19.25
CA LEU A 333 3.72 -18.75 -18.60
C LEU A 333 2.56 -18.28 -17.71
N GLU A 334 2.78 -17.25 -16.90
CA GLU A 334 1.75 -16.64 -16.07
C GLU A 334 0.61 -16.12 -16.94
N LYS A 335 0.93 -15.38 -18.01
CA LYS A 335 -0.04 -14.86 -18.97
C LYS A 335 -0.93 -15.96 -19.56
N PHE A 336 -0.34 -17.10 -19.91
CA PHE A 336 -1.08 -18.23 -20.46
C PHE A 336 -1.91 -18.98 -19.40
N ILE A 337 -1.29 -19.32 -18.26
CA ILE A 337 -1.89 -20.12 -17.18
C ILE A 337 -3.05 -19.39 -16.52
N PHE A 338 -2.97 -18.07 -16.39
CA PHE A 338 -3.96 -17.24 -15.72
C PHE A 338 -4.80 -16.41 -16.68
N ARG A 339 -4.58 -16.55 -17.99
CA ARG A 339 -5.20 -15.73 -19.05
C ARG A 339 -5.09 -14.23 -18.74
N ARG A 340 -3.96 -13.79 -18.18
CA ARG A 340 -3.77 -12.38 -17.83
C ARG A 340 -3.60 -11.51 -19.08
N GLY A 341 -4.09 -10.29 -19.01
CA GLY A 341 -4.10 -9.31 -20.08
C GLY A 341 -3.56 -7.96 -19.65
N TYR A 342 -3.49 -7.04 -20.61
CA TYR A 342 -3.21 -5.64 -20.35
C TYR A 342 -4.48 -4.82 -20.52
N TRP A 343 -4.55 -3.70 -19.82
CA TRP A 343 -5.61 -2.71 -20.01
C TRP A 343 -5.48 -2.03 -21.38
N SER A 344 -6.61 -1.59 -21.92
CA SER A 344 -6.70 -0.81 -23.15
C SER A 344 -7.70 0.33 -22.99
N HIS A 345 -7.67 1.29 -23.91
CA HIS A 345 -8.61 2.42 -23.92
C HIS A 345 -10.09 2.00 -23.82
N LYS A 346 -10.48 0.88 -24.46
CA LYS A 346 -11.87 0.38 -24.43
C LYS A 346 -12.30 -0.09 -23.04
N ASP A 347 -11.36 -0.51 -22.22
CA ASP A 347 -11.60 -1.09 -20.90
C ASP A 347 -11.93 -0.02 -19.84
N LEU A 348 -11.55 1.23 -20.11
CA LEU A 348 -11.79 2.37 -19.22
C LEU A 348 -13.27 2.79 -19.15
N ASN A 349 -14.08 2.33 -20.11
CA ASN A 349 -15.53 2.57 -20.17
C ASN A 349 -15.92 4.05 -20.09
N LEU A 350 -15.15 4.92 -20.75
CA LEU A 350 -15.20 6.38 -20.58
C LEU A 350 -16.52 7.04 -21.00
N ASP A 351 -17.28 6.40 -21.90
CA ASP A 351 -18.58 6.86 -22.39
C ASP A 351 -19.76 6.43 -21.50
N ALA A 352 -19.52 5.59 -20.49
CA ALA A 352 -20.57 5.13 -19.58
C ALA A 352 -20.77 6.09 -18.40
N ALA A 353 -21.96 6.01 -17.78
CA ALA A 353 -22.31 6.81 -16.60
C ALA A 353 -21.39 6.50 -15.41
N HIS A 354 -21.07 5.23 -15.21
CA HIS A 354 -20.06 4.77 -14.25
C HIS A 354 -18.88 4.18 -15.01
N LYS A 355 -17.68 4.72 -14.77
CA LYS A 355 -16.47 4.48 -15.54
C LYS A 355 -15.27 4.30 -14.62
N ILE A 356 -14.17 3.80 -15.16
CA ILE A 356 -12.90 3.76 -14.44
C ILE A 356 -12.47 5.18 -14.10
N ARG A 357 -12.23 5.46 -12.81
CA ARG A 357 -11.96 6.81 -12.30
C ARG A 357 -10.49 7.20 -12.40
N GLY A 358 -9.59 6.22 -12.33
CA GLY A 358 -8.14 6.43 -12.32
C GLY A 358 -7.34 5.18 -12.63
N LEU A 359 -6.02 5.35 -12.73
CA LEU A 359 -5.07 4.31 -13.10
C LEU A 359 -3.99 4.17 -12.03
N GLN A 360 -3.84 2.97 -11.46
CA GLN A 360 -2.79 2.65 -10.50
C GLN A 360 -1.51 2.24 -11.24
N PHE A 361 -0.87 3.17 -11.94
CA PHE A 361 0.40 2.85 -12.62
C PHE A 361 1.61 2.89 -11.68
N TRP A 362 1.51 3.42 -10.46
CA TRP A 362 2.58 3.31 -9.46
C TRP A 362 2.23 2.26 -8.42
N ASN A 363 2.71 1.03 -8.64
CA ASN A 363 2.52 -0.10 -7.73
C ASN A 363 3.83 -0.40 -6.97
N GLY A 364 4.10 0.30 -5.87
CA GLY A 364 5.26 0.08 -4.98
C GLY A 364 6.66 0.43 -5.54
N ILE A 365 6.86 0.32 -6.85
CA ILE A 365 8.13 0.53 -7.56
C ILE A 365 7.93 1.35 -8.85
N ARG A 366 8.97 2.10 -9.26
CA ARG A 366 9.02 2.82 -10.54
C ARG A 366 9.75 2.00 -11.62
N ASP A 367 9.24 0.81 -11.91
CA ASP A 367 9.78 -0.12 -12.90
C ASP A 367 9.25 0.17 -14.33
N GLU A 368 9.31 -0.82 -15.24
CA GLU A 368 8.76 -0.67 -16.59
C GLU A 368 7.23 -0.58 -16.60
N GLY A 369 6.54 -1.25 -15.67
CA GLY A 369 5.09 -1.14 -15.50
C GLY A 369 4.68 0.28 -15.14
N PHE A 370 5.45 0.93 -14.25
CA PHE A 370 5.27 2.35 -13.95
C PHE A 370 5.43 3.25 -15.17
N LYS A 371 6.49 3.06 -15.96
CA LYS A 371 6.74 3.90 -17.14
C LYS A 371 5.61 3.76 -18.17
N LEU A 372 5.27 2.53 -18.55
CA LEU A 372 4.24 2.23 -19.55
C LEU A 372 2.85 2.67 -19.06
N GLY A 373 2.53 2.44 -17.79
CA GLY A 373 1.26 2.87 -17.20
C GLY A 373 1.13 4.39 -17.12
N ARG A 374 2.21 5.10 -16.75
CA ARG A 374 2.25 6.57 -16.77
C ARG A 374 2.10 7.11 -18.20
N GLU A 375 2.77 6.50 -19.18
CA GLU A 375 2.64 6.88 -20.58
C GLU A 375 1.20 6.69 -21.08
N PHE A 376 0.56 5.57 -20.76
CA PHE A 376 -0.85 5.34 -21.06
C PHE A 376 -1.76 6.38 -20.40
N TRP A 377 -1.51 6.71 -19.13
CA TRP A 377 -2.25 7.77 -18.43
C TRP A 377 -2.13 9.12 -19.15
N ILE A 378 -0.92 9.53 -19.53
CA ILE A 378 -0.66 10.78 -20.28
C ILE A 378 -1.34 10.75 -21.66
N GLU A 379 -1.36 9.60 -22.33
CA GLU A 379 -2.05 9.41 -23.61
C GLU A 379 -3.56 9.65 -23.45
N GLU A 380 -4.17 9.11 -22.39
CA GLU A 380 -5.58 9.31 -22.08
C GLU A 380 -5.91 10.77 -21.71
N LEU A 381 -5.06 11.45 -20.93
CA LEU A 381 -5.18 12.90 -20.74
C LEU A 381 -5.17 13.64 -22.08
N GLY A 382 -4.31 13.20 -23.00
CA GLY A 382 -4.19 13.70 -24.37
C GLY A 382 -5.41 13.49 -25.26
N LYS A 383 -6.34 12.63 -24.85
CA LYS A 383 -7.65 12.42 -25.47
C LYS A 383 -8.78 13.18 -24.76
N GLY A 384 -8.46 13.94 -23.72
CA GLY A 384 -9.43 14.65 -22.88
C GLY A 384 -10.00 13.78 -21.74
N ASN A 385 -9.40 12.62 -21.46
CA ASN A 385 -9.83 11.72 -20.41
C ASN A 385 -9.05 12.01 -19.13
N PHE A 386 -9.61 12.84 -18.25
CA PHE A 386 -8.97 13.29 -17.00
C PHE A 386 -9.08 12.24 -15.87
N LEU A 387 -8.44 11.09 -16.10
CA LEU A 387 -8.30 10.01 -15.13
C LEU A 387 -7.40 10.44 -13.97
N LEU A 388 -7.69 9.98 -12.76
CA LEU A 388 -6.81 10.24 -11.61
C LEU A 388 -5.55 9.36 -11.67
N PRO A 389 -4.38 9.91 -11.31
CA PRO A 389 -3.21 9.09 -11.03
C PRO A 389 -3.41 8.39 -9.68
N ILE A 390 -3.24 7.08 -9.63
CA ILE A 390 -3.35 6.30 -8.40
C ILE A 390 -2.00 5.65 -8.10
N GLY A 391 -1.62 5.70 -6.84
CA GLY A 391 -0.46 5.05 -6.28
C GLY A 391 -0.91 4.10 -5.16
N GLY A 392 -0.38 2.88 -5.18
CA GLY A 392 -0.59 1.90 -4.11
C GLY A 392 0.58 0.95 -4.06
N ASN A 393 0.55 0.01 -3.13
CA ASN A 393 1.70 -0.87 -2.92
C ASN A 393 1.45 -2.33 -3.22
N ASP A 394 0.20 -2.81 -3.32
CA ASP A 394 -0.09 -4.24 -3.53
C ASP A 394 0.58 -5.10 -2.43
N ALA A 395 0.54 -4.53 -1.22
CA ALA A 395 1.28 -5.04 -0.07
C ALA A 395 0.52 -6.20 0.55
N HIS A 396 1.20 -7.34 0.70
CA HIS A 396 0.64 -8.57 1.25
C HIS A 396 1.05 -8.71 2.73
N GLY A 397 0.72 -7.70 3.52
CA GLY A 397 1.25 -7.56 4.88
C GLY A 397 2.74 -7.23 4.94
N ASP A 398 3.31 -6.75 3.83
CA ASP A 398 4.71 -6.39 3.68
C ASP A 398 5.00 -5.01 4.31
N LEU A 399 5.25 -4.96 5.62
CA LEU A 399 5.45 -3.69 6.32
C LEU A 399 6.87 -3.14 6.16
N ASN A 400 7.87 -4.01 6.02
CA ASN A 400 9.27 -3.62 5.82
C ASN A 400 9.89 -4.12 4.51
N ASP A 401 9.64 -5.38 4.18
CA ASP A 401 10.17 -6.05 3.02
C ASP A 401 9.11 -7.03 2.49
N THR A 402 9.16 -7.34 1.20
CA THR A 402 8.25 -8.28 0.57
C THR A 402 8.91 -9.64 0.39
N THR A 403 8.20 -10.68 0.80
CA THR A 403 8.57 -12.07 0.50
C THR A 403 7.59 -12.62 -0.51
N SER A 404 8.10 -13.15 -1.62
CA SER A 404 7.23 -13.82 -2.58
C SER A 404 7.87 -15.09 -3.12
N VAL A 405 7.07 -15.87 -3.83
CA VAL A 405 7.52 -17.06 -4.53
C VAL A 405 8.34 -16.66 -5.74
N ALA A 406 9.53 -17.23 -5.89
CA ALA A 406 10.38 -17.01 -7.07
C ALA A 406 10.22 -18.14 -8.08
N THR A 407 10.21 -19.38 -7.59
CA THR A 407 9.89 -20.58 -8.36
C THR A 407 9.04 -21.48 -7.49
N PRO A 408 7.80 -21.79 -7.91
CA PRO A 408 6.88 -22.58 -7.11
C PRO A 408 7.54 -23.84 -6.53
N LEU A 409 7.36 -24.07 -5.22
CA LEU A 409 7.87 -25.21 -4.44
C LEU A 409 9.38 -25.30 -4.27
N CYS A 410 10.14 -24.41 -4.92
CA CYS A 410 11.59 -24.50 -5.02
C CYS A 410 12.28 -23.38 -4.26
N THR A 411 11.93 -22.13 -4.55
CA THR A 411 12.67 -20.96 -4.08
C THR A 411 11.75 -19.77 -3.79
N LEU A 412 12.12 -19.01 -2.77
CA LEU A 412 11.53 -17.71 -2.44
C LEU A 412 12.45 -16.59 -2.93
N ARG A 413 11.88 -15.41 -3.14
CA ARG A 413 12.60 -14.15 -3.32
C ARG A 413 12.18 -13.15 -2.24
N HIS A 414 13.06 -12.18 -2.00
CA HIS A 414 12.88 -11.14 -1.01
C HIS A 414 13.27 -9.79 -1.62
N THR A 415 12.38 -8.80 -1.56
CA THR A 415 12.58 -7.46 -2.15
C THR A 415 12.09 -6.36 -1.19
N ARG A 416 12.20 -5.10 -1.63
CA ARG A 416 11.63 -3.91 -0.95
C ARG A 416 10.68 -3.14 -1.86
N ASP A 417 10.16 -3.89 -2.82
CA ASP A 417 9.12 -3.46 -3.73
C ASP A 417 7.81 -3.76 -3.01
N HIS A 418 6.73 -3.01 -3.23
CA HIS A 418 5.42 -3.31 -2.62
C HIS A 418 5.29 -3.14 -1.08
N ILE A 419 6.15 -2.33 -0.46
CA ILE A 419 6.05 -2.03 0.98
C ILE A 419 4.79 -1.21 1.29
N PHE A 420 3.99 -1.66 2.24
CA PHE A 420 2.75 -1.00 2.69
C PHE A 420 2.94 0.49 2.98
N GLY A 421 2.11 1.33 2.36
CA GLY A 421 2.05 2.78 2.55
C GLY A 421 3.29 3.58 2.13
N LYS A 422 4.21 2.95 1.40
CA LYS A 422 5.39 3.62 0.82
C LYS A 422 4.98 4.55 -0.30
N VAL A 423 4.25 4.04 -1.29
CA VAL A 423 3.58 4.85 -2.32
C VAL A 423 2.20 5.23 -1.81
N ARG A 424 1.82 6.50 -1.95
CA ARG A 424 0.60 7.05 -1.39
C ARG A 424 -0.21 7.71 -2.48
N THR A 425 -1.53 7.62 -2.39
CA THR A 425 -2.44 8.51 -3.11
C THR A 425 -2.95 9.56 -2.15
N VAL A 426 -2.88 10.82 -2.55
CA VAL A 426 -3.27 11.96 -1.74
C VAL A 426 -4.35 12.74 -2.48
N VAL A 427 -5.49 12.98 -1.82
CA VAL A 427 -6.67 13.61 -2.43
C VAL A 427 -7.14 14.80 -1.60
N ARG A 428 -7.71 15.83 -2.27
CA ARG A 428 -8.25 17.01 -1.58
C ARG A 428 -9.50 16.61 -0.79
N HIS A 429 -9.51 16.93 0.50
CA HIS A 429 -10.67 16.70 1.35
C HIS A 429 -11.83 17.64 0.93
N PRO A 430 -13.08 17.15 0.81
CA PRO A 430 -14.13 17.92 0.16
C PRO A 430 -14.55 19.21 0.88
N ARG A 431 -14.47 19.26 2.21
CA ARG A 431 -14.91 20.43 2.99
C ARG A 431 -14.06 21.70 2.77
N HIS A 432 -12.87 21.58 2.19
CA HIS A 432 -12.10 22.74 1.74
C HIS A 432 -12.59 23.33 0.42
N THR A 433 -13.50 22.67 -0.32
CA THR A 433 -14.12 23.26 -1.52
C THR A 433 -15.30 24.18 -1.20
N ALA A 434 -15.99 23.95 -0.07
CA ALA A 434 -17.20 24.68 0.31
C ALA A 434 -16.93 26.13 0.77
N VAL A 435 -15.73 26.41 1.29
CA VAL A 435 -15.36 27.75 1.78
C VAL A 435 -15.09 28.73 0.63
N GLU A 436 -14.76 28.25 -0.58
CA GLU A 436 -14.48 29.10 -1.75
C GLU A 436 -15.75 29.53 -2.53
N HIS A 437 -16.94 29.08 -2.13
CA HIS A 437 -18.20 29.36 -2.85
C HIS A 437 -19.33 29.99 -2.03
N SER A 438 -19.10 30.41 -0.78
CA SER A 438 -20.13 31.16 -0.04
C SER A 438 -19.57 32.28 0.82
N GLU A 439 -19.23 33.42 0.20
CA GLU A 439 -19.43 34.71 0.85
C GLU A 439 -20.75 35.31 0.37
N THR A 440 -21.85 34.91 1.02
CA THR A 440 -23.07 35.72 1.10
C THR A 440 -23.86 35.38 2.37
N CYS A 441 -24.04 36.43 3.17
CA CYS A 441 -24.85 36.62 4.37
C CYS A 441 -25.98 35.62 4.78
N VAL A 442 -25.93 35.28 6.07
CA VAL A 442 -27.02 35.29 7.10
C VAL A 442 -28.14 34.23 7.03
N SER A 443 -28.24 33.36 8.05
CA SER A 443 -29.20 33.45 9.20
C SER A 443 -29.45 32.08 9.90
N THR A 444 -29.19 32.06 11.21
CA THR A 444 -29.81 31.31 12.34
C THR A 444 -30.62 30.01 12.15
N ASN A 445 -30.22 29.02 12.98
CA ASN A 445 -30.98 28.00 13.71
C ASN A 445 -31.81 26.94 12.95
N HIS A 446 -31.42 25.67 13.07
CA HIS A 446 -32.24 24.66 13.77
C HIS A 446 -31.43 23.40 14.16
N LEU A 447 -31.60 23.00 15.42
CA LEU A 447 -31.10 21.79 16.08
C LEU A 447 -31.74 20.51 15.54
N VAL A 448 -30.94 19.45 15.34
CA VAL A 448 -31.29 18.08 15.76
C VAL A 448 -30.00 17.33 16.13
N ASP A 449 -29.87 16.98 17.42
CA ASP A 449 -28.92 16.00 17.96
C ASP A 449 -29.43 14.57 17.70
N SER A 450 -28.53 13.66 17.32
CA SER A 450 -28.25 12.39 18.04
C SER A 450 -27.50 11.38 17.16
N LEU A 451 -26.52 10.71 17.78
CA LEU A 451 -25.52 9.75 17.24
C LEU A 451 -24.25 10.42 16.68
N ALA A 452 -23.31 10.69 17.59
CA ALA A 452 -21.97 11.15 17.25
C ALA A 452 -21.16 10.04 16.56
N PRO A 453 -20.63 10.25 15.34
CA PRO A 453 -19.59 9.40 14.78
C PRO A 453 -18.23 9.91 15.29
N THR A 454 -17.54 9.07 16.05
CA THR A 454 -16.13 9.26 16.40
C THR A 454 -15.27 8.86 15.21
N GLY A 455 -14.52 9.81 14.65
CA GLY A 455 -13.48 9.49 13.68
C GLY A 455 -12.48 10.64 13.50
N LEU A 456 -11.52 10.39 12.62
CA LEU A 456 -10.26 11.13 12.53
C LEU A 456 -10.47 12.59 12.12
N ARG A 457 -10.01 13.53 12.94
CA ARG A 457 -10.06 14.97 12.66
C ARG A 457 -9.00 15.37 11.62
N SER A 458 -9.36 16.04 10.51
CA SER A 458 -8.40 16.80 9.68
C SER A 458 -7.72 17.90 10.52
N ASP A 459 -6.74 18.64 9.96
CA ASP A 459 -6.05 19.76 10.65
C ASP A 459 -7.00 20.78 11.33
N ASP A 460 -8.30 20.77 10.95
CA ASP A 460 -9.39 21.58 11.49
C ASP A 460 -10.33 20.90 12.52
N GLY A 461 -10.17 19.61 12.83
CA GLY A 461 -11.09 18.94 13.75
C GLY A 461 -12.16 18.01 13.16
N THR A 462 -12.13 17.61 11.87
CA THR A 462 -13.26 16.85 11.27
C THR A 462 -13.02 15.40 10.89
N VAL A 463 -13.91 14.51 11.35
CA VAL A 463 -13.96 13.05 11.10
C VAL A 463 -13.88 12.71 9.60
N ILE A 464 -12.85 11.97 9.18
CA ILE A 464 -12.76 11.36 7.84
C ILE A 464 -13.73 10.18 7.78
N THR A 465 -14.63 10.21 6.79
CA THR A 465 -15.63 9.16 6.54
C THR A 465 -15.46 8.55 5.15
N GLN A 466 -16.08 7.39 4.91
CA GLN A 466 -16.13 6.78 3.58
C GLN A 466 -16.77 7.72 2.54
N GLU A 467 -17.77 8.51 2.94
CA GLU A 467 -18.39 9.52 2.07
C GLU A 467 -17.39 10.61 1.67
N ASN A 468 -16.60 11.13 2.61
CA ASN A 468 -15.57 12.12 2.29
C ASN A 468 -14.51 11.57 1.33
N ILE A 469 -14.14 10.29 1.48
CA ILE A 469 -13.23 9.61 0.55
C ILE A 469 -13.85 9.50 -0.84
N ASN A 470 -15.11 9.05 -0.92
CA ASN A 470 -15.83 8.93 -2.19
C ASN A 470 -15.98 10.27 -2.91
N GLU A 471 -16.29 11.34 -2.19
CA GLU A 471 -16.39 12.69 -2.75
C GLU A 471 -15.01 13.21 -3.20
N ALA A 472 -13.95 12.94 -2.44
CA ALA A 472 -12.58 13.32 -2.82
C ALA A 472 -12.15 12.63 -4.14
N PHE A 473 -12.46 11.34 -4.32
CA PHE A 473 -12.19 10.62 -5.57
C PHE A 473 -13.14 10.99 -6.72
N ALA A 474 -14.28 11.62 -6.44
CA ALA A 474 -15.10 12.23 -7.50
C ALA A 474 -14.45 13.53 -8.02
N GLY A 475 -13.72 14.27 -7.18
CA GLY A 475 -12.97 15.48 -7.52
C GLY A 475 -11.77 15.24 -8.45
N ASP A 476 -11.08 16.31 -8.85
CA ASP A 476 -9.97 16.29 -9.82
C ASP A 476 -8.58 16.49 -9.19
N ASN A 477 -8.50 16.95 -7.95
CA ASN A 477 -7.25 17.29 -7.28
C ASN A 477 -6.70 16.10 -6.46
N CYS A 478 -5.69 15.46 -7.02
CA CYS A 478 -5.06 14.26 -6.50
C CYS A 478 -3.57 14.28 -6.83
N TYR A 479 -2.73 13.67 -6.01
CA TYR A 479 -1.34 13.40 -6.37
C TYR A 479 -0.87 12.08 -5.79
N VAL A 480 0.17 11.51 -6.39
CA VAL A 480 0.82 10.28 -5.93
C VAL A 480 2.24 10.61 -5.45
N THR A 481 2.70 9.98 -4.38
CA THR A 481 4.02 10.28 -3.79
C THR A 481 4.63 9.11 -3.00
N ASP A 482 5.96 9.09 -2.88
CA ASP A 482 6.69 8.28 -1.88
C ASP A 482 7.56 9.11 -0.91
N GLY A 483 7.26 10.41 -0.81
CA GLY A 483 7.96 11.35 0.08
C GLY A 483 7.41 12.79 -0.01
N PRO A 484 7.75 13.57 -1.07
CA PRO A 484 7.40 14.98 -1.16
C PRO A 484 5.89 15.22 -1.39
N ALA A 485 5.39 16.39 -1.00
CA ALA A 485 4.06 16.84 -1.39
C ALA A 485 4.13 17.65 -2.69
N LEU A 486 3.16 17.41 -3.58
CA LEU A 486 3.03 18.16 -4.82
C LEU A 486 1.54 18.27 -5.16
N TRP A 487 0.98 19.47 -5.15
CA TRP A 487 -0.43 19.70 -5.50
C TRP A 487 -0.58 20.98 -6.31
N TRP A 488 -1.81 21.25 -6.75
CA TRP A 488 -2.13 22.47 -7.46
C TRP A 488 -3.39 23.12 -6.90
N GLU A 489 -3.47 24.44 -7.06
CA GLU A 489 -4.64 25.25 -6.73
C GLU A 489 -5.02 26.12 -7.93
N ARG A 490 -6.31 26.38 -8.09
CA ARG A 490 -6.80 27.29 -9.12
C ARG A 490 -6.73 28.70 -8.58
N ALA A 491 -6.11 29.61 -9.32
CA ALA A 491 -5.96 30.99 -8.90
C ALA A 491 -6.25 31.96 -10.05
N ASP A 492 -6.65 33.17 -9.70
CA ASP A 492 -6.56 34.31 -10.59
C ASP A 492 -5.15 34.89 -10.48
N ILE A 493 -4.39 34.76 -11.55
CA ILE A 493 -3.02 35.23 -11.66
C ILE A 493 -3.06 36.48 -12.53
N HIS A 494 -2.83 37.63 -11.92
CA HIS A 494 -2.79 38.94 -12.59
C HIS A 494 -4.00 39.25 -13.50
N GLY A 495 -5.21 38.84 -13.11
CA GLY A 495 -6.46 39.08 -13.86
C GLY A 495 -6.77 38.01 -14.90
N SER A 496 -6.18 36.83 -14.79
CA SER A 496 -6.39 35.71 -15.72
C SER A 496 -6.35 34.36 -15.01
N LYS A 497 -7.13 33.39 -15.52
CA LYS A 497 -7.19 32.06 -14.93
C LYS A 497 -5.84 31.35 -15.04
N GLY A 498 -5.35 30.86 -13.91
CA GLY A 498 -4.13 30.07 -13.85
C GLY A 498 -4.19 29.00 -12.76
N ILE A 499 -3.02 28.39 -12.55
CA ILE A 499 -2.75 27.36 -11.57
C ILE A 499 -1.51 27.75 -10.78
N ILE A 500 -1.55 27.53 -9.47
CA ILE A 500 -0.36 27.55 -8.63
C ILE A 500 0.00 26.10 -8.32
N PHE A 501 1.20 25.67 -8.68
CA PHE A 501 1.75 24.40 -8.24
C PHE A 501 2.56 24.60 -6.97
N HIS A 502 2.27 23.80 -5.95
CA HIS A 502 2.95 23.83 -4.68
C HIS A 502 3.77 22.56 -4.50
N ALA A 503 5.06 22.69 -4.22
CA ALA A 503 5.95 21.58 -3.90
C ALA A 503 6.52 21.77 -2.49
N ARG A 504 6.43 20.75 -1.64
CA ARG A 504 6.98 20.75 -0.27
C ARG A 504 7.79 19.49 0.00
N ASN A 505 8.96 19.64 0.62
CA ASN A 505 9.85 18.56 0.98
C ASN A 505 10.43 18.78 2.39
N THR A 506 10.86 17.72 3.05
CA THR A 506 11.54 17.77 4.36
C THR A 506 12.96 17.21 4.26
N ASN A 507 13.78 17.42 5.30
CA ASN A 507 15.13 16.87 5.35
C ASN A 507 15.14 15.34 5.32
N ASP A 508 14.14 14.69 5.91
CA ASP A 508 13.96 13.23 5.89
C ASP A 508 13.83 12.68 4.46
N PHE A 509 13.40 13.50 3.51
CA PHE A 509 13.24 13.18 2.09
C PHE A 509 14.19 13.99 1.19
N GLY A 510 15.33 14.43 1.75
CA GLY A 510 16.44 15.04 1.00
C GLY A 510 16.51 16.57 1.02
N GLY A 511 15.59 17.26 1.71
CA GLY A 511 15.67 18.70 2.02
C GLY A 511 15.60 19.66 0.83
N ALA A 512 15.56 19.16 -0.41
CA ALA A 512 15.47 19.94 -1.63
C ALA A 512 14.94 19.08 -2.78
N PHE A 513 14.64 19.72 -3.91
CA PHE A 513 14.25 19.03 -5.14
C PHE A 513 15.40 19.02 -6.14
N ARG A 514 15.63 17.86 -6.75
CA ARG A 514 16.43 17.75 -7.97
C ARG A 514 15.75 18.50 -9.11
N TYR A 515 14.43 18.37 -9.25
CA TYR A 515 13.62 19.13 -10.20
C TYR A 515 12.16 19.23 -9.75
N ILE A 516 11.49 20.27 -10.24
CA ILE A 516 10.04 20.38 -10.30
C ILE A 516 9.71 20.70 -11.77
N ARG A 517 9.03 19.79 -12.46
CA ARG A 517 8.69 19.91 -13.88
C ARG A 517 7.20 20.07 -14.04
N ILE A 518 6.81 21.07 -14.80
CA ILE A 518 5.42 21.33 -15.11
C ILE A 518 5.20 21.07 -16.59
N PHE A 519 4.20 20.26 -16.87
CA PHE A 519 3.82 19.82 -18.20
C PHE A 519 2.44 20.38 -18.53
N GLY A 520 2.28 20.81 -19.77
CA GLY A 520 0.98 21.22 -20.29
C GLY A 520 0.73 20.69 -21.69
N ARG A 521 -0.53 20.53 -22.05
CA ARG A 521 -0.92 20.20 -23.43
C ARG A 521 -1.84 21.26 -23.99
N ARG A 522 -1.44 21.93 -25.07
CA ARG A 522 -2.22 23.01 -25.69
C ARG A 522 -3.31 22.51 -26.64
N TYR A 523 -4.32 23.35 -26.84
CA TYR A 523 -5.14 23.26 -28.05
C TYR A 523 -4.36 23.80 -29.25
N THR A 524 -4.41 23.08 -30.35
CA THR A 524 -3.99 23.55 -31.67
C THR A 524 -4.95 24.62 -32.18
N THR A 525 -4.54 25.38 -33.21
CA THR A 525 -5.38 26.39 -33.87
C THR A 525 -6.71 25.83 -34.41
N GLY A 526 -6.78 24.52 -34.66
CA GLY A 526 -8.00 23.81 -35.05
C GLY A 526 -8.84 23.26 -33.90
N GLY A 527 -8.58 23.66 -32.65
CA GLY A 527 -9.32 23.23 -31.45
C GLY A 527 -9.05 21.78 -30.99
N LYS A 528 -8.14 21.06 -31.65
CA LYS A 528 -7.73 19.70 -31.25
C LYS A 528 -6.57 19.77 -30.24
N LEU A 529 -6.47 18.82 -29.33
CA LEU A 529 -5.31 18.71 -28.43
C LEU A 529 -4.02 18.45 -29.22
N ALA A 530 -2.93 19.08 -28.79
CA ALA A 530 -1.60 18.82 -29.31
C ALA A 530 -1.20 17.35 -29.09
N LYS A 531 -0.33 16.83 -29.96
CA LYS A 531 0.07 15.41 -29.91
C LYS A 531 0.84 15.06 -28.64
N GLN A 532 1.64 15.98 -28.13
CA GLN A 532 2.52 15.78 -26.98
C GLN A 532 2.31 16.91 -25.97
N GLU A 533 2.67 16.62 -24.73
CA GLU A 533 2.85 17.66 -23.72
C GLU A 533 4.14 18.43 -23.99
N GLU A 534 4.16 19.70 -23.58
CA GLU A 534 5.35 20.54 -23.54
C GLU A 534 5.75 20.82 -22.09
N LEU A 535 7.06 21.01 -21.87
CA LEU A 535 7.59 21.45 -20.59
C LEU A 535 7.41 22.97 -20.46
N CYS A 536 6.74 23.41 -19.40
CA CYS A 536 6.55 24.83 -19.09
C CYS A 536 7.88 25.45 -18.64
N ILE A 537 8.11 26.71 -19.03
CA ILE A 537 9.37 27.43 -18.78
C ILE A 537 9.60 27.70 -17.29
N GLU A 538 8.52 27.74 -16.52
CA GLU A 538 8.48 27.94 -15.07
C GLU A 538 8.97 26.71 -14.29
N SER A 539 9.26 25.60 -14.98
CA SER A 539 9.86 24.41 -14.36
C SER A 539 11.21 24.74 -13.70
N LEU A 540 11.45 24.17 -12.53
CA LEU A 540 12.62 24.43 -11.71
C LEU A 540 13.59 23.24 -11.68
N VAL A 541 14.88 23.52 -11.60
CA VAL A 541 15.95 22.54 -11.37
C VAL A 541 16.70 22.96 -10.12
N ALA A 542 17.09 21.99 -9.28
CA ALA A 542 17.73 22.25 -7.99
C ALA A 542 16.91 23.21 -7.11
N ALA A 543 15.60 22.98 -7.02
CA ALA A 543 14.66 23.86 -6.32
C ALA A 543 14.73 23.66 -4.79
N PRO A 544 14.45 24.72 -4.00
CA PRO A 544 14.44 24.63 -2.54
C PRO A 544 13.33 23.72 -2.01
N ALA A 545 13.39 23.36 -0.72
CA ALA A 545 12.42 22.49 -0.04
C ALA A 545 10.95 22.93 -0.17
N SER A 546 10.70 24.22 -0.43
CA SER A 546 9.38 24.80 -0.61
C SER A 546 9.39 25.69 -1.84
N SER A 547 8.55 25.40 -2.82
CA SER A 547 8.40 26.19 -4.04
C SER A 547 6.93 26.33 -4.42
N ASP A 548 6.53 27.54 -4.79
CA ASP A 548 5.22 27.85 -5.37
C ASP A 548 5.45 28.40 -6.78
N ILE A 549 4.75 27.84 -7.77
CA ILE A 549 4.99 28.12 -9.18
C ILE A 549 3.66 28.47 -9.84
N GLU A 550 3.54 29.74 -10.21
CA GLU A 550 2.37 30.32 -10.88
C GLU A 550 2.44 30.10 -12.40
N ILE A 551 1.37 29.56 -12.98
CA ILE A 551 1.27 29.32 -14.44
C ILE A 551 -0.11 29.69 -14.93
N HIS A 552 -0.16 30.52 -15.97
CA HIS A 552 -1.38 30.85 -16.69
C HIS A 552 -1.81 29.70 -17.60
N PHE A 553 -3.12 29.51 -17.78
CA PHE A 553 -3.58 28.45 -18.69
C PHE A 553 -3.21 28.72 -20.14
N ASP A 554 -3.11 29.97 -20.63
CA ASP A 554 -2.55 30.32 -21.94
C ASP A 554 -2.83 29.32 -23.10
N ASN A 555 -4.07 28.86 -23.26
CA ASN A 555 -4.47 27.85 -24.27
C ASN A 555 -4.00 26.39 -24.02
N PHE A 556 -3.39 26.09 -22.87
CA PHE A 556 -3.31 24.75 -22.30
C PHE A 556 -4.71 24.21 -21.99
N ALA A 557 -4.98 23.00 -22.44
CA ALA A 557 -6.17 22.25 -22.07
C ALA A 557 -6.07 21.69 -20.64
N TYR A 558 -4.85 21.35 -20.24
CA TYR A 558 -4.51 21.00 -18.86
C TYR A 558 -3.05 21.29 -18.55
N LEU A 559 -2.77 21.40 -17.25
CA LEU A 559 -1.45 21.48 -16.65
C LEU A 559 -1.30 20.37 -15.60
N ARG A 560 -0.10 19.84 -15.40
CA ARG A 560 0.24 18.89 -14.33
C ARG A 560 1.71 19.03 -13.94
N ALA A 561 2.09 18.55 -12.76
CA ALA A 561 3.47 18.62 -12.31
C ALA A 561 4.02 17.26 -11.86
N GLU A 562 5.35 17.14 -11.93
CA GLU A 562 6.14 16.07 -11.35
C GLU A 562 7.36 16.66 -10.63
N CYS A 563 7.76 16.08 -9.51
CA CYS A 563 8.99 16.47 -8.82
C CYS A 563 9.79 15.26 -8.37
N GLU A 564 11.11 15.43 -8.28
CA GLU A 564 12.01 14.45 -7.66
C GLU A 564 12.86 15.15 -6.61
N SER A 565 12.95 14.59 -5.41
CA SER A 565 13.80 15.09 -4.33
C SER A 565 15.28 14.80 -4.59
N ALA A 566 16.17 15.43 -3.81
CA ALA A 566 17.61 15.16 -3.89
C ALA A 566 17.99 13.69 -3.62
N THR A 567 17.16 12.96 -2.86
CA THR A 567 17.35 11.53 -2.53
C THR A 567 16.54 10.60 -3.45
N GLY A 568 15.94 11.15 -4.51
CA GLY A 568 15.22 10.37 -5.52
C GLY A 568 13.77 10.05 -5.17
N LYS A 569 13.19 10.67 -4.12
CA LYS A 569 11.75 10.57 -3.82
C LYS A 569 10.94 11.31 -4.87
N PHE A 570 9.75 10.84 -5.21
CA PHE A 570 8.99 11.31 -6.36
C PHE A 570 7.56 11.67 -5.98
N ALA A 571 7.01 12.68 -6.65
CA ALA A 571 5.58 12.95 -6.64
C ALA A 571 5.08 13.42 -8.00
N MET A 572 3.79 13.18 -8.27
CA MET A 572 3.12 13.59 -9.50
C MET A 572 1.66 13.98 -9.24
N THR A 573 1.22 15.10 -9.80
CA THR A 573 -0.17 15.55 -9.69
C THR A 573 -1.07 14.92 -10.74
N SER A 574 -2.37 14.94 -10.47
CA SER A 574 -3.41 14.87 -11.48
C SER A 574 -3.33 16.06 -12.43
N ALA A 575 -4.06 15.98 -13.55
CA ALA A 575 -4.17 17.06 -14.50
C ALA A 575 -5.19 18.11 -14.03
N ALA A 576 -4.74 19.34 -13.85
CA ALA A 576 -5.57 20.51 -13.67
C ALA A 576 -6.13 20.93 -15.03
N LYS A 577 -7.41 20.62 -15.31
CA LYS A 577 -8.09 21.04 -16.54
C LYS A 577 -8.33 22.56 -16.57
N ALA A 578 -8.26 23.19 -17.74
CA ALA A 578 -8.75 24.55 -17.95
C ALA A 578 -10.28 24.60 -17.77
N LEU A 579 -10.78 25.55 -16.96
CA LEU A 579 -12.21 25.76 -16.70
C LEU A 579 -12.87 26.72 -17.68
#